data_AF-A0A5B7AAR4-F1
#
_entry.id   AF-A0A5B7AAR4-F1
#
_cell.length_a   1.000
_cell.length_b   1.000
_cell.length_c   1.000
_cell.angle_alpha   90.00
_cell.angle_beta   90.00
_cell.angle_gamma   90.00
#
_symmetry.space_group_name_H-M   'P 1'
#
loop_
_entity.id
_entity.type
_entity.pdbx_description
1 polymer ?
#
loop_
_entity_poly.entity_id
_entity_poly.type
_entity_poly.pdbx_seq_one_letter_code
_entity_poly.pdbx_strand_id
1 'polypeptide(L)'
;MQQRKSATGNGRPSGTDGSDFSYRMVVDSRYTKVANGKSRLSKLISAQAIILLVGVLSLSLSISKEESLDTLVVSSTVISFIALIIGELGRRHSRVNFLKLYMFASSIAILLSIASAIRSIMLLEIIQDLSGWETKKLELLKTAGVLLGLLVQIFTINTTISLIGNMSPPKRTS
;
A
#
# COMPACT_ATOMS: atom_id res chain seq x y z
N MET A 1 -8.52 -68.13 -14.69
CA MET A 1 -8.05 -66.90 -14.02
C MET A 1 -8.94 -65.74 -14.44
N GLN A 2 -9.83 -65.28 -13.56
CA GLN A 2 -10.70 -64.13 -13.82
C GLN A 2 -9.96 -62.84 -13.48
N GLN A 3 -9.72 -62.00 -14.49
CA GLN A 3 -9.30 -60.61 -14.28
C GLN A 3 -10.45 -59.83 -13.64
N ARG A 4 -10.24 -59.34 -12.41
CA ARG A 4 -11.12 -58.37 -11.77
C ARG A 4 -10.97 -57.02 -12.48
N LYS A 5 -12.07 -56.49 -13.01
CA LYS A 5 -12.20 -55.08 -13.41
C LYS A 5 -12.06 -54.19 -12.17
N SER A 6 -10.95 -53.49 -12.04
CA SER A 6 -10.82 -52.32 -11.17
C SER A 6 -11.15 -51.07 -11.98
N ALA A 7 -12.44 -50.80 -12.16
CA ALA A 7 -12.94 -49.54 -12.73
C ALA A 7 -13.48 -48.64 -11.61
N THR A 8 -12.61 -48.31 -10.64
CA THR A 8 -12.85 -47.26 -9.65
C THR A 8 -11.49 -46.76 -9.20
N GLY A 9 -10.86 -45.98 -10.06
CA GLY A 9 -9.54 -45.41 -9.80
C GLY A 9 -9.56 -43.94 -10.18
N ASN A 10 -9.67 -43.08 -9.16
CA ASN A 10 -9.07 -41.74 -9.18
C ASN A 10 -7.55 -41.92 -9.32
N GLY A 11 -7.12 -42.32 -10.53
CA GLY A 11 -5.73 -42.47 -10.89
C GLY A 11 -5.06 -41.11 -10.78
N ARG A 12 -4.09 -41.01 -9.89
CA ARG A 12 -3.15 -39.88 -9.84
C ARG A 12 -2.59 -39.70 -11.26
N PRO A 13 -2.64 -38.50 -11.86
CA PRO A 13 -2.09 -38.30 -13.20
C PRO A 13 -0.60 -38.66 -13.17
N SER A 14 -0.21 -39.74 -13.86
CA SER A 14 1.19 -40.11 -14.00
C SER A 14 1.81 -39.20 -15.05
N GLY A 15 2.49 -38.17 -14.59
CA GLY A 15 3.16 -37.20 -15.46
C GLY A 15 4.34 -37.81 -16.20
N THR A 16 4.15 -38.03 -17.50
CA THR A 16 5.19 -37.98 -18.55
C THR A 16 4.66 -37.36 -19.85
N ASP A 17 3.39 -36.90 -19.87
CA ASP A 17 2.66 -36.48 -21.07
C ASP A 17 2.52 -34.95 -21.18
N GLY A 18 3.49 -34.16 -20.73
CA GLY A 18 3.48 -32.70 -20.90
C GLY A 18 2.36 -31.92 -20.18
N SER A 19 1.33 -32.58 -19.65
CA SER A 19 0.25 -31.96 -18.87
C SER A 19 0.78 -31.34 -17.57
N ASP A 20 1.73 -32.02 -16.92
CA ASP A 20 2.47 -31.52 -15.76
C ASP A 20 3.36 -30.33 -16.13
N PHE A 21 3.93 -30.29 -17.34
CA PHE A 21 4.74 -29.15 -17.81
C PHE A 21 3.88 -27.90 -17.99
N SER A 22 2.72 -28.01 -18.65
CA SER A 22 1.77 -26.90 -18.79
C SER A 22 1.26 -26.42 -17.43
N TYR A 23 0.98 -27.33 -16.48
CA TYR A 23 0.57 -26.96 -15.13
C TYR A 23 1.69 -26.22 -14.38
N ARG A 24 2.92 -26.76 -14.38
CA ARG A 24 4.09 -26.13 -13.74
C ARG A 24 4.40 -24.76 -14.32
N MET A 25 4.32 -24.57 -15.64
CA MET A 25 4.53 -23.26 -16.27
C MET A 25 3.53 -22.19 -15.79
N VAL A 26 2.24 -22.54 -15.68
CA VAL A 26 1.21 -21.60 -15.21
C VAL A 26 1.39 -21.27 -13.73
N VAL A 27 1.81 -22.26 -12.94
CA VAL A 27 2.07 -22.12 -11.51
C VAL A 27 3.32 -21.28 -11.24
N ASP A 28 4.43 -21.54 -11.93
CA ASP A 28 5.70 -20.81 -11.80
C ASP A 28 5.57 -19.35 -12.24
N SER A 29 4.82 -19.10 -13.33
CA SER A 29 4.50 -17.74 -13.76
C SER A 29 3.76 -16.95 -12.67
N ARG A 30 2.82 -17.58 -11.96
CA ARG A 30 2.09 -16.94 -10.86
C ARG A 30 2.96 -16.68 -9.65
N TYR A 31 3.77 -17.65 -9.22
CA TYR A 31 4.70 -17.45 -8.11
C TYR A 31 5.66 -16.30 -8.41
N THR A 32 6.16 -16.21 -9.64
CA THR A 32 7.02 -15.12 -10.10
C THR A 32 6.28 -13.77 -10.05
N LYS A 33 5.03 -13.69 -10.53
CA LYS A 33 4.21 -12.46 -10.46
C LYS A 33 3.95 -12.03 -9.01
N VAL A 34 3.65 -12.97 -8.12
CA VAL A 34 3.44 -12.69 -6.69
C VAL A 34 4.73 -12.20 -6.04
N ALA A 35 5.86 -12.84 -6.30
CA ALA A 35 7.17 -12.42 -5.77
C ALA A 35 7.54 -11.00 -6.24
N ASN A 36 7.39 -10.73 -7.54
CA ASN A 36 7.63 -9.41 -8.12
C ASN A 36 6.68 -8.36 -7.57
N GLY A 37 5.40 -8.68 -7.41
CA GLY A 37 4.41 -7.78 -6.82
C GLY A 37 4.73 -7.46 -5.35
N LYS A 38 5.14 -8.47 -4.56
CA LYS A 38 5.60 -8.26 -3.17
C LYS A 38 6.85 -7.40 -3.10
N SER A 39 7.82 -7.58 -4.01
CA SER A 39 9.03 -6.76 -4.05
C SER A 39 8.70 -5.30 -4.38
N ARG A 40 7.88 -5.06 -5.40
CA ARG A 40 7.39 -3.72 -5.75
C ARG A 40 6.63 -3.07 -4.61
N LEU A 41 5.71 -3.80 -3.98
CA LEU A 41 4.95 -3.31 -2.83
C LEU A 41 5.86 -2.97 -1.65
N SER A 42 6.90 -3.76 -1.41
CA SER A 42 7.90 -3.48 -0.36
C SER A 42 8.56 -2.12 -0.59
N LYS A 43 8.98 -1.83 -1.82
CA LYS A 43 9.61 -0.54 -2.16
C LYS A 43 8.65 0.64 -1.95
N LEU A 44 7.37 0.46 -2.29
CA LEU A 44 6.34 1.48 -2.10
C LEU A 44 6.05 1.72 -0.61
N ILE A 45 5.95 0.67 0.20
CA ILE A 45 5.82 0.77 1.66
C ILE A 45 7.03 1.50 2.26
N SER A 46 8.25 1.18 1.81
CA SER A 46 9.45 1.90 2.24
C SER A 46 9.42 3.38 1.85
N ALA A 47 8.98 3.71 0.64
CA ALA A 47 8.82 5.11 0.22
C ALA A 47 7.79 5.86 1.08
N GLN A 48 6.64 5.25 1.37
CA GLN A 48 5.64 5.82 2.27
C GLN A 48 6.17 6.01 3.69
N ALA A 49 6.98 5.07 4.20
CA ALA A 49 7.61 5.19 5.51
C ALA A 49 8.59 6.37 5.57
N ILE A 50 9.36 6.61 4.49
CA ILE A 50 10.25 7.78 4.40
C ILE A 50 9.43 9.08 4.40
N ILE A 51 8.36 9.15 3.60
CA ILE A 51 7.48 10.33 3.56
C ILE A 51 6.86 10.59 4.94
N LEU A 52 6.38 9.54 5.61
CA LEU A 52 5.84 9.63 6.96
C LEU A 52 6.90 10.14 7.95
N LEU A 53 8.13 9.63 7.88
CA LEU A 53 9.23 10.06 8.75
C LEU A 53 9.55 11.55 8.55
N VAL A 54 9.61 12.02 7.30
CA VAL A 54 9.79 13.45 7.00
C VAL A 54 8.64 14.29 7.57
N GLY A 55 7.40 13.79 7.45
CA GLY A 55 6.22 14.43 8.04
C GLY A 55 6.29 14.53 9.56
N VAL A 56 6.70 13.46 10.24
CA VAL A 56 6.88 13.42 11.70
C VAL A 56 8.00 14.35 12.16
N LEU A 57 9.11 14.43 11.43
CA LEU A 57 10.19 15.37 11.72
C LEU A 57 9.72 16.83 11.58
N SER A 58 8.90 17.10 10.56
CA SER A 58 8.30 18.42 10.35
C SER A 58 7.34 18.78 11.49
N LEU A 59 6.52 17.83 11.94
CA LEU A 59 5.62 18.00 13.08
C LEU A 59 6.40 18.26 14.39
N SER A 60 7.47 17.50 14.62
CA SER A 60 8.35 17.68 15.79
C SER A 60 8.99 19.07 15.81
N LEU A 61 9.34 19.61 14.65
CA LEU A 61 9.89 20.96 14.54
C LEU A 61 8.84 22.03 14.88
N SER A 62 7.60 21.88 14.42
CA SER A 62 6.49 22.78 14.79
C SER A 62 6.19 22.74 16.30
N ILE A 63 6.23 21.55 16.92
CA ILE A 63 6.10 21.42 18.39
C ILE A 63 7.18 22.21 19.11
N SER A 64 8.44 22.10 18.66
CA SER A 64 9.57 22.83 19.25
C SER A 64 9.45 24.34 19.09
N LYS A 65 8.67 24.82 18.11
CA LYS A 65 8.40 26.25 17.87
C LYS A 65 7.12 26.74 18.60
N GLU A 66 6.55 25.94 19.49
CA GLU A 66 5.28 26.19 20.21
C GLU A 66 4.08 26.48 19.28
N GLU A 67 4.13 25.96 18.06
CA GLU A 67 3.07 26.13 17.07
C GLU A 67 1.88 25.21 17.38
N SER A 68 0.66 25.68 17.12
CA SER A 68 -0.56 24.90 17.38
C SER A 68 -0.60 23.61 16.56
N LEU A 69 -0.76 22.47 17.24
CA LEU A 69 -0.89 21.17 16.59
C LEU A 69 -2.24 21.02 15.90
N ASP A 70 -2.23 20.84 14.58
CA ASP A 70 -3.43 20.47 13.83
C ASP A 70 -3.78 19.00 14.08
N THR A 71 -4.93 18.77 14.72
CA THR A 71 -5.46 17.43 15.03
C THR A 71 -5.61 16.56 13.79
N LEU A 72 -5.85 17.17 12.61
CA LEU A 72 -5.91 16.45 11.34
C LEU A 72 -4.54 15.89 10.91
N VAL A 73 -3.46 16.65 11.09
CA VAL A 73 -2.09 16.18 10.79
C VAL A 73 -1.70 15.05 11.73
N VAL A 74 -1.99 15.19 13.03
CA VAL A 74 -1.67 14.18 14.03
C VAL A 74 -2.43 12.88 13.74
N SER A 75 -3.74 12.98 13.50
CA SER A 75 -4.57 11.81 13.20
C SER A 75 -4.17 11.14 11.88
N SER A 76 -3.90 11.91 10.81
CA SER A 76 -3.45 11.34 9.54
C SER A 76 -2.10 10.64 9.66
N THR A 77 -1.19 11.17 10.47
CA THR A 77 0.13 10.58 10.77
C THR A 77 -0.02 9.25 11.50
N VAL A 78 -0.86 9.19 12.54
CA VAL A 78 -1.13 7.96 13.31
C VAL A 78 -1.77 6.89 12.43
N ILE A 79 -2.78 7.26 11.64
CA ILE A 79 -3.44 6.32 10.71
C ILE A 79 -2.44 5.81 9.66
N SER A 80 -1.58 6.68 9.13
CA SER A 80 -0.52 6.29 8.19
C SER A 80 0.43 5.28 8.81
N PHE A 81 0.87 5.51 10.05
CA PHE A 81 1.76 4.60 10.77
C PHE A 81 1.13 3.21 10.93
N ILE A 82 -0.11 3.16 11.43
CA ILE A 82 -0.86 1.91 11.62
C ILE A 82 -1.04 1.20 10.26
N ALA A 83 -1.40 1.94 9.22
CA ALA A 83 -1.55 1.38 7.88
C ALA A 83 -0.26 0.72 7.39
N LEU A 84 0.92 1.34 7.57
CA LEU A 84 2.20 0.77 7.16
C LEU A 84 2.52 -0.56 7.85
N ILE A 85 2.27 -0.65 9.17
CA ILE A 85 2.45 -1.91 9.92
C ILE A 85 1.57 -3.02 9.34
N ILE A 86 0.31 -2.70 9.05
CA ILE A 86 -0.65 -3.65 8.47
C ILE A 86 -0.25 -4.05 7.05
N GLY A 87 0.22 -3.09 6.24
CA GLY A 87 0.67 -3.32 4.87
C GLY A 87 1.87 -4.26 4.81
N GLU A 88 2.87 -4.03 5.68
CA GLU A 88 4.05 -4.88 5.76
C GLU A 88 3.69 -6.30 6.25
N LEU A 89 2.83 -6.41 7.25
CA LEU A 89 2.35 -7.70 7.74
C LEU A 89 1.56 -8.46 6.67
N GLY A 90 0.69 -7.77 5.93
CA GLY A 90 -0.09 -8.32 4.83
C GLY A 90 0.79 -8.82 3.68
N ARG A 91 1.82 -8.04 3.31
CA ARG A 91 2.79 -8.39 2.27
C ARG A 91 3.63 -9.61 2.67
N ARG A 92 4.16 -9.62 3.90
CA ARG A 92 5.02 -10.70 4.41
C ARG A 92 4.26 -12.03 4.48
N HIS A 93 3.06 -12.02 5.05
CA HIS A 93 2.26 -13.23 5.23
C HIS A 93 1.31 -13.56 4.07
N SER A 94 1.36 -12.84 2.95
CA SER A 94 0.44 -13.02 1.81
C SER A 94 -1.05 -12.92 2.20
N ARG A 95 -1.41 -12.12 3.20
CA ARG A 95 -2.80 -12.03 3.68
C ARG A 95 -3.56 -10.94 2.93
N VAL A 96 -4.44 -11.38 2.02
CA VAL A 96 -5.27 -10.49 1.18
C VAL A 96 -6.08 -9.49 2.02
N ASN A 97 -6.66 -9.90 3.14
CA ASN A 97 -7.47 -9.02 3.98
C ASN A 97 -6.65 -7.89 4.59
N PHE A 98 -5.41 -8.15 5.01
CA PHE A 98 -4.51 -7.12 5.53
C PHE A 98 -4.09 -6.15 4.43
N LEU A 99 -3.84 -6.64 3.21
CA LEU A 99 -3.54 -5.79 2.07
C LEU A 99 -4.72 -4.86 1.70
N LYS A 100 -5.96 -5.37 1.76
CA LYS A 100 -7.18 -4.55 1.57
C LYS A 100 -7.32 -3.48 2.66
N LEU A 101 -7.11 -3.85 3.92
CA LEU A 101 -7.23 -2.92 5.04
C LEU A 101 -6.13 -1.85 5.00
N TYR A 102 -4.90 -2.24 4.66
CA TYR A 102 -3.81 -1.30 4.39
C TYR A 102 -4.18 -0.30 3.30
N MET A 103 -4.66 -0.78 2.15
CA MET A 103 -5.07 0.07 1.03
C MET A 103 -6.17 1.07 1.43
N PHE A 104 -7.15 0.62 2.22
CA PHE A 104 -8.22 1.47 2.73
C PHE A 104 -7.71 2.53 3.73
N ALA A 105 -6.98 2.10 4.76
CA ALA A 105 -6.49 2.98 5.82
C ALA A 105 -5.49 4.02 5.30
N SER A 106 -4.56 3.61 4.42
CA SER A 106 -3.62 4.54 3.77
C SER A 106 -4.33 5.57 2.88
N SER A 107 -5.42 5.18 2.21
CA SER A 107 -6.22 6.12 1.42
C SER A 107 -6.94 7.16 2.30
N ILE A 108 -7.51 6.73 3.44
CA ILE A 108 -8.08 7.65 4.44
C ILE A 108 -7.01 8.63 4.95
N ALA A 109 -5.82 8.14 5.26
CA ALA A 109 -4.74 8.97 5.77
C ALA A 109 -4.30 10.05 4.76
N ILE A 110 -4.23 9.71 3.47
CA ILE A 110 -3.94 10.68 2.41
C ILE A 110 -5.06 11.70 2.28
N LEU A 111 -6.34 11.30 2.34
CA LEU A 111 -7.47 12.23 2.31
C LEU A 111 -7.44 13.22 3.48
N LEU A 112 -7.16 12.75 4.70
CA LEU A 112 -7.00 13.62 5.87
C LEU A 112 -5.81 14.57 5.72
N SER A 113 -4.71 14.10 5.13
CA SER A 113 -3.52 14.93 4.88
C SER A 113 -3.78 16.01 3.84
N ILE A 114 -4.54 15.70 2.77
CA ILE A 114 -5.00 16.68 1.78
C ILE A 114 -5.91 17.71 2.45
N ALA A 115 -6.88 17.27 3.26
CA ALA A 115 -7.77 18.18 3.98
C ALA A 115 -6.99 19.13 4.91
N SER A 116 -5.97 18.63 5.62
CA SER A 116 -5.09 19.47 6.43
C SER A 116 -4.27 20.44 5.58
N ALA A 117 -3.74 20.02 4.43
CA ALA A 117 -2.99 20.90 3.54
C ALA A 117 -3.87 22.05 3.01
N ILE A 118 -5.09 21.76 2.56
CA ILE A 118 -6.06 22.77 2.12
C ILE A 118 -6.37 23.75 3.26
N ARG A 119 -6.59 23.23 4.48
CA ARG A 119 -6.85 24.06 5.65
C ARG A 119 -5.68 24.98 5.98
N SER A 120 -4.44 24.48 5.91
CA SER A 120 -3.23 25.30 6.12
C SER A 120 -3.13 26.43 5.10
N ILE A 121 -3.30 26.13 3.81
CA ILE A 121 -3.25 27.12 2.72
C ILE A 121 -4.28 28.23 2.94
N MET A 122 -5.53 27.86 3.25
CA MET A 122 -6.60 28.83 3.51
C MET A 122 -6.31 29.72 4.73
N LEU A 123 -5.75 29.17 5.81
CA LEU A 123 -5.36 29.94 6.99
C LEU A 123 -4.21 30.90 6.68
N LEU A 124 -3.25 30.49 5.85
CA LEU A 124 -2.11 31.33 5.51
C LEU A 124 -2.49 32.44 4.52
N GLU A 125 -3.45 32.21 3.62
CA GLU A 125 -4.01 33.28 2.78
C GLU A 125 -4.65 34.39 3.63
N ILE A 126 -5.29 34.03 4.75
CA ILE A 126 -5.87 34.99 5.71
C ILE A 126 -4.78 35.74 6.51
N ILE A 127 -3.65 35.10 6.82
CA ILE A 127 -2.55 35.67 7.62
C ILE A 127 -1.54 36.46 6.75
N GLN A 128 -1.48 36.18 5.44
CA GLN A 128 -0.51 36.74 4.49
C GLN A 128 -0.53 38.27 4.38
N ASP A 129 -1.58 38.93 4.84
CA ASP A 129 -1.61 40.39 4.97
C ASP A 129 -0.57 40.94 5.95
N LEU A 130 0.10 40.10 6.77
CA LEU A 130 0.88 40.59 7.91
C LEU A 130 2.39 40.25 7.94
N SER A 131 2.88 39.09 7.47
CA SER A 131 4.32 38.78 7.31
C SER A 131 4.59 37.32 6.89
N GLY A 132 5.75 37.06 6.24
CA GLY A 132 6.44 35.77 6.38
C GLY A 132 6.86 35.05 5.09
N TRP A 133 8.18 34.96 4.85
CA TRP A 133 8.79 34.09 3.82
C TRP A 133 9.08 32.67 4.35
N GLU A 134 9.37 32.53 5.64
CA GLU A 134 9.71 31.25 6.26
C GLU A 134 8.50 30.31 6.36
N THR A 135 7.33 30.85 6.70
CA THR A 135 6.05 30.11 6.74
C THR A 135 5.68 29.54 5.36
N LYS A 136 5.84 30.34 4.29
CA LYS A 136 5.61 29.90 2.91
C LYS A 136 6.47 28.69 2.50
N LYS A 137 7.73 28.63 2.95
CA LYS A 137 8.62 27.50 2.65
C LYS A 137 8.15 26.19 3.30
N LEU A 138 7.74 26.25 4.56
CA LEU A 138 7.24 25.07 5.29
C LEU A 138 5.94 24.56 4.68
N GLU A 139 5.05 25.45 4.25
CA GLU A 139 3.82 25.06 3.57
C GLU A 139 4.03 24.45 2.19
N LEU A 140 4.95 25.02 1.40
CA LEU A 140 5.35 24.43 0.13
C LEU A 140 5.91 23.02 0.34
N LEU A 141 6.73 22.82 1.37
CA LEU A 141 7.26 21.50 1.72
C LEU A 141 6.15 20.54 2.15
N LYS A 142 5.21 20.98 3.00
CA LYS A 142 4.05 20.18 3.44
C LYS A 142 3.19 19.77 2.24
N THR A 143 2.87 20.72 1.37
CA THR A 143 2.06 20.50 0.17
C THR A 143 2.74 19.56 -0.81
N ALA A 144 4.04 19.76 -1.07
CA ALA A 144 4.84 18.87 -1.91
C ALA A 144 4.91 17.44 -1.33
N GLY A 145 5.05 17.32 0.00
CA GLY A 145 5.02 16.03 0.69
C GLY A 145 3.68 15.31 0.53
N VAL A 146 2.56 16.01 0.65
CA VAL A 146 1.22 15.45 0.43
C VAL A 146 1.01 15.01 -1.02
N LEU A 147 1.44 15.82 -1.99
CA LEU A 147 1.38 15.47 -3.42
C LEU A 147 2.22 14.23 -3.74
N LEU A 148 3.45 14.17 -3.21
CA LEU A 148 4.31 13.00 -3.36
C LEU A 148 3.68 11.76 -2.72
N GLY A 149 3.09 11.91 -1.52
CA GLY A 149 2.35 10.85 -0.85
C GLY A 149 1.18 10.32 -1.67
N LEU A 150 0.41 11.21 -2.32
CA LEU A 150 -0.68 10.86 -3.22
C LEU A 150 -0.19 10.05 -4.42
N LEU A 151 0.91 10.48 -5.06
CA LEU A 151 1.50 9.76 -6.19
C LEU A 151 1.90 8.33 -5.79
N VAL A 152 2.61 8.19 -4.67
CA VAL A 152 3.01 6.87 -4.14
C VAL A 152 1.78 6.03 -3.80
N GLN A 153 0.70 6.63 -3.29
CA GLN A 153 -0.55 5.93 -2.98
C GLN A 153 -1.23 5.36 -4.23
N ILE A 154 -1.23 6.08 -5.36
CA ILE A 154 -1.79 5.58 -6.63
C ILE A 154 -1.05 4.32 -7.09
N PHE A 155 0.29 4.35 -7.08
CA PHE A 155 1.10 3.17 -7.43
C PHE A 155 0.89 2.01 -6.45
N THR A 156 0.70 2.33 -5.17
CA THR A 156 0.43 1.36 -4.10
C THR A 156 -0.89 0.64 -4.32
N ILE A 157 -1.97 1.36 -4.63
CA ILE A 157 -3.29 0.80 -4.93
C ILE A 157 -3.17 -0.15 -6.14
N ASN A 158 -2.59 0.32 -7.25
CA ASN A 158 -2.43 -0.48 -8.46
C ASN A 158 -1.63 -1.76 -8.22
N THR A 159 -0.50 -1.64 -7.51
CA THR A 159 0.35 -2.79 -7.17
C THR A 159 -0.37 -3.77 -6.25
N THR A 160 -1.13 -3.26 -5.27
CA THR A 160 -1.86 -4.08 -4.31
C THR A 160 -3.01 -4.85 -4.97
N ILE A 161 -3.78 -4.20 -5.86
CA ILE A 161 -4.84 -4.86 -6.64
C ILE A 161 -4.25 -5.97 -7.50
N SER A 162 -3.17 -5.67 -8.24
CA SER A 162 -2.47 -6.66 -9.06
C SER A 162 -1.96 -7.84 -8.23
N LEU A 163 -1.38 -7.56 -7.07
CA LEU A 163 -0.87 -8.59 -6.16
C LEU A 163 -1.99 -9.49 -5.63
N ILE A 164 -3.09 -8.92 -5.15
CA ILE A 164 -4.25 -9.66 -4.65
C ILE A 164 -4.87 -10.55 -5.74
N GLY A 165 -4.99 -10.03 -6.96
CA GLY A 165 -5.48 -10.80 -8.11
C GLY A 165 -4.61 -12.02 -8.42
N ASN A 166 -3.28 -11.87 -8.33
CA ASN A 166 -2.34 -12.97 -8.54
C ASN A 166 -2.26 -13.95 -7.36
N MET A 167 -2.68 -13.55 -6.15
CA MET A 167 -2.77 -14.42 -4.96
C MET A 167 -4.05 -15.26 -4.92
N SER A 168 -5.10 -14.85 -5.64
CA SER A 168 -6.40 -15.54 -5.61
C SER A 168 -6.40 -16.74 -6.57
N PRO A 169 -7.02 -17.88 -6.19
CA PRO A 169 -7.17 -19.02 -7.09
C PRO A 169 -7.98 -18.62 -8.33
N PRO A 170 -7.68 -19.19 -9.51
CA PRO A 170 -8.38 -18.85 -10.74
C PRO A 170 -9.86 -19.18 -10.57
N LYS A 171 -10.73 -18.22 -10.94
CA LYS A 171 -12.17 -18.45 -10.97
C LYS A 171 -12.41 -19.62 -11.92
N ARG A 172 -12.93 -20.74 -11.41
CA ARG A 172 -13.30 -21.87 -12.27
C ARG A 172 -14.38 -21.34 -13.20
N THR A 173 -14.08 -21.30 -14.50
CA THR A 173 -15.09 -21.17 -15.54
C THR A 173 -15.94 -22.44 -15.44
N SER A 174 -17.11 -22.31 -14.82
CA SER A 174 -18.19 -23.29 -14.84
C SER A 174 -18.80 -23.37 -16.22
#